data_AF-A0A2A3FTY7-F1
#
_entry.id   AF-A0A2A3FTY7-F1
#
_cell.length_a   1.000
_cell.length_b   1.000
_cell.length_c   1.000
_cell.angle_alpha   90.00
_cell.angle_beta   90.00
_cell.angle_gamma   90.00
#
_symmetry.space_group_name_H-M   'P 1'
#
loop_
_entity.id
_entity.type
_entity.pdbx_description
1 polymer ?
#
loop_
_entity_poly.entity_id
_entity_poly.type
_entity_poly.pdbx_seq_one_letter_code
_entity_poly.pdbx_strand_id
1 'polypeptide(L)'
;MVEFDETELGVEVAERTNVCAIVGLFCALTGLFIPALAFGAIGYVETGGREHETGSGLAVAALILGAIELLVAVLTAVVVLVSFR
;
A
#
# COMPACT_ATOMS: atom_id res chain seq x y z
N MET A 1 48.22 -18.81 4.19
CA MET A 1 46.77 -19.04 4.27
C MET A 1 46.14 -17.71 3.92
N VAL A 2 45.49 -17.63 2.77
CA VAL A 2 44.82 -16.41 2.32
C VAL A 2 43.45 -16.42 2.98
N GLU A 3 43.22 -15.45 3.86
CA GLU A 3 41.93 -15.20 4.50
C GLU A 3 41.07 -14.52 3.42
N PHE A 4 40.11 -15.25 2.87
CA PHE A 4 39.16 -14.70 1.91
C PHE A 4 38.13 -13.89 2.72
N ASP A 5 38.13 -12.58 2.49
CA ASP A 5 37.15 -11.65 3.03
C ASP A 5 35.80 -11.90 2.33
N GLU A 6 34.88 -12.58 3.01
CA GLU A 6 33.55 -12.90 2.44
C GLU A 6 32.62 -11.68 2.33
N THR A 7 33.11 -10.48 2.66
CA THR A 7 32.39 -9.21 2.52
C THR A 7 32.38 -8.63 1.11
N GLU A 8 33.08 -9.25 0.15
CA GLU A 8 33.11 -8.82 -1.26
C GLU A 8 32.13 -9.57 -2.19
N LEU A 9 31.19 -10.35 -1.66
CA LEU A 9 30.00 -10.72 -2.42
C LEU A 9 29.03 -9.52 -2.40
N GLY A 10 29.26 -8.58 -3.33
CA GLY A 10 28.35 -7.47 -3.66
C GLY A 10 27.01 -7.96 -4.21
N VAL A 11 26.27 -8.75 -3.44
CA VAL A 11 24.85 -9.01 -3.65
C VAL A 11 24.14 -7.80 -3.07
N GLU A 12 24.10 -6.70 -3.83
CA GLU A 12 23.14 -5.65 -3.56
C GLU A 12 21.76 -6.32 -3.53
N VAL A 13 21.15 -6.38 -2.35
CA VAL A 13 19.82 -6.95 -2.20
C VAL A 13 18.89 -6.03 -2.98
N ALA A 14 18.50 -6.48 -4.18
CA ALA A 14 17.71 -5.68 -5.11
C ALA A 14 16.47 -5.12 -4.39
N GLU A 15 16.32 -3.79 -4.43
CA GLU A 15 15.14 -3.11 -3.89
C GLU A 15 13.88 -3.74 -4.50
N ARG A 16 12.94 -4.14 -3.64
CA ARG A 16 11.66 -4.70 -4.08
C ARG A 16 10.55 -3.72 -3.75
N THR A 17 9.74 -3.39 -4.75
CA THR A 17 8.49 -2.69 -4.50
C THR A 17 7.53 -3.63 -3.80
N ASN A 18 6.97 -3.18 -2.68
CA ASN A 18 6.07 -3.96 -1.87
C ASN A 18 4.78 -4.31 -2.64
N VAL A 19 4.47 -5.60 -2.73
CA VAL A 19 3.32 -6.11 -3.49
C VAL A 19 2.00 -5.65 -2.87
N CYS A 20 1.92 -5.55 -1.54
CA CYS A 20 0.74 -5.02 -0.85
C CYS A 20 0.48 -3.55 -1.24
N ALA A 21 1.52 -2.73 -1.39
CA ALA A 21 1.38 -1.36 -1.85
C ALA A 21 0.81 -1.26 -3.27
N ILE A 22 1.25 -2.15 -4.18
CA ILE A 22 0.75 -2.24 -5.56
C ILE A 22 -0.72 -2.71 -5.57
N VAL A 23 -1.01 -3.79 -4.85
CA VAL A 23 -2.37 -4.36 -4.77
C VAL A 23 -3.34 -3.37 -4.13
N GLY A 24 -2.92 -2.68 -3.07
CA GLY A 24 -3.71 -1.64 -2.41
C GLY A 24 -4.06 -0.51 -3.37
N LEU A 25 -3.08 -0.03 -4.15
CA LEU A 25 -3.34 1.02 -5.13
C LEU A 25 -4.28 0.53 -6.25
N PHE A 26 -4.11 -0.69 -6.74
CA PHE A 26 -5.01 -1.28 -7.73
C PHE A 26 -6.45 -1.38 -7.21
N CYS A 27 -6.63 -1.81 -5.96
CA CYS A 27 -7.94 -1.85 -5.31
C CYS A 27 -8.55 -0.44 -5.22
N ALA A 28 -7.75 0.57 -4.87
CA ALA A 28 -8.21 1.96 -4.76
C ALA A 28 -8.58 2.56 -6.13
N LEU A 29 -7.96 2.12 -7.22
CA LEU A 29 -8.29 2.57 -8.57
C LEU A 29 -9.53 1.86 -9.15
N THR A 30 -9.94 0.73 -8.56
CA THR A 30 -11.06 -0.10 -9.04
C THR A 30 -12.32 0.05 -8.18
N GLY A 31 -12.36 0.94 -7.19
CA GLY A 31 -13.52 1.12 -6.32
C GLY A 31 -13.58 0.21 -5.10
N LEU A 32 -12.55 -0.59 -4.86
CA LEU A 32 -12.52 -1.55 -3.76
C LEU A 32 -11.88 -0.92 -2.51
N PHE A 33 -12.59 0.03 -1.90
CA PHE A 33 -12.06 0.85 -0.80
C PHE A 33 -11.64 0.04 0.43
N ILE A 34 -12.33 -1.05 0.80
CA ILE A 34 -11.97 -1.87 1.97
C ILE A 34 -10.59 -2.55 1.78
N PRO A 35 -10.37 -3.36 0.72
CA PRO A 35 -9.07 -3.96 0.49
C PRO A 35 -8.00 -2.90 0.16
N ALA A 36 -8.36 -1.78 -0.48
CA ALA A 36 -7.43 -0.67 -0.70
C ALA A 36 -6.83 -0.14 0.62
N LEU A 37 -7.69 0.09 1.62
CA LEU A 37 -7.26 0.54 2.93
C LEU A 37 -6.44 -0.52 3.67
N ALA A 38 -6.86 -1.80 3.60
CA ALA A 38 -6.15 -2.89 4.26
C ALA A 38 -4.75 -3.11 3.68
N PHE A 39 -4.63 -3.29 2.36
CA PHE A 39 -3.36 -3.52 1.70
C PHE A 39 -2.48 -2.27 1.67
N GLY A 40 -3.06 -1.08 1.58
CA GLY A 40 -2.34 0.18 1.74
C GLY A 40 -1.72 0.32 3.13
N ALA A 41 -2.44 -0.02 4.20
CA ALA A 41 -1.91 0.02 5.56
C ALA A 41 -0.79 -0.99 5.78
N ILE A 42 -0.99 -2.23 5.32
CA ILE A 42 0.03 -3.29 5.39
C ILE A 42 1.28 -2.87 4.61
N GLY A 43 1.13 -2.44 3.36
CA GLY A 43 2.25 -2.00 2.52
C GLY A 43 2.97 -0.78 3.09
N TYR A 44 2.26 0.13 3.77
CA TYR A 44 2.89 1.28 4.44
C TYR A 44 3.77 0.84 5.62
N VAL A 45 3.28 -0.09 6.45
CA VAL A 45 4.05 -0.63 7.58
C VAL A 45 5.25 -1.44 7.09
N GLU A 46 5.07 -2.28 6.07
CA GLU A 46 6.13 -3.12 5.52
C GLU A 46 7.25 -2.29 4.88
N THR A 47 6.90 -1.23 4.13
CA THR A 47 7.88 -0.30 3.53
C THR A 47 8.59 0.61 4.54
N GLY A 48 8.02 0.82 5.73
CA GLY A 48 8.70 1.54 6.82
C GLY A 48 9.56 0.65 7.73
N GLY A 49 9.30 -0.66 7.74
CA GLY A 49 9.92 -1.62 8.66
C GLY A 49 11.03 -2.48 8.05
N ARG A 50 11.25 -2.45 6.73
CA ARG A 50 12.19 -3.33 6.02
C ARG A 50 13.15 -2.52 5.16
N GLU A 51 14.46 -2.69 5.39
CA GLU A 51 15.53 -1.88 4.78
C GLU A 51 15.63 -1.98 3.25
N HIS A 52 14.98 -2.97 2.62
CA HIS A 52 15.05 -3.22 1.18
C HIS A 52 13.68 -3.22 0.48
N GLU A 53 12.63 -2.74 1.17
CA GLU A 53 11.28 -2.63 0.59
C GLU A 53 10.91 -1.18 0.30
N THR A 54 10.56 -0.93 -0.96
CA THR A 54 10.16 0.40 -1.45
C THR A 54 8.67 0.40 -1.81
N GLY A 55 8.09 1.59 -2.03
CA GLY A 55 6.68 1.74 -2.40
C GLY A 55 5.78 2.39 -1.35
N SER A 56 6.36 3.07 -0.36
CA SER A 56 5.60 3.85 0.63
C SER A 56 4.66 4.87 -0.02
N GLY A 57 5.09 5.54 -1.10
CA GLY A 57 4.25 6.45 -1.87
C GLY A 57 3.01 5.76 -2.49
N LEU A 58 3.15 4.53 -2.98
CA LEU A 58 2.03 3.74 -3.51
C LEU A 58 1.07 3.34 -2.40
N ALA A 59 1.60 2.93 -1.25
CA ALA A 59 0.81 2.58 -0.08
C ALA A 59 0.02 3.78 0.46
N VAL A 60 0.65 4.96 0.55
CA VAL A 60 -0.02 6.20 0.95
C VAL A 60 -1.09 6.60 -0.07
N ALA A 61 -0.80 6.51 -1.37
CA ALA A 61 -1.79 6.79 -2.41
C ALA A 61 -3.01 5.86 -2.30
N ALA A 62 -2.79 4.56 -2.08
CA ALA A 62 -3.85 3.58 -1.84
C ALA A 62 -4.73 3.96 -0.64
N LEU A 63 -4.11 4.36 0.47
CA LEU A 63 -4.81 4.79 1.68
C LEU A 63 -5.65 6.04 1.44
N ILE A 64 -5.10 7.06 0.80
CA ILE A 64 -5.80 8.32 0.52
C ILE A 64 -6.98 8.08 -0.41
N LEU A 65 -6.76 7.39 -1.53
CA LEU A 65 -7.81 7.10 -2.49
C LEU A 65 -8.91 6.23 -1.87
N GLY A 66 -8.55 5.15 -1.17
CA GLY A 66 -9.51 4.29 -0.49
C GLY A 66 -10.32 5.04 0.58
N ALA A 67 -9.71 5.99 1.31
CA ALA A 67 -10.42 6.82 2.27
C ALA A 67 -11.41 7.79 1.60
N ILE A 68 -11.03 8.39 0.47
CA ILE A 68 -11.91 9.26 -0.33
C ILE A 68 -13.10 8.45 -0.85
N GLU A 69 -12.87 7.26 -1.40
CA GLU A 69 -13.93 6.38 -1.89
C GLU A 69 -14.89 5.97 -0.78
N LEU A 70 -14.38 5.59 0.38
CA LEU A 70 -15.20 5.27 1.55
C LEU A 70 -16.05 6.47 1.97
N LEU A 71 -15.46 7.68 2.03
CA LEU A 71 -16.18 8.89 2.39
C LEU A 71 -17.32 9.18 1.41
N VAL A 72 -17.04 9.09 0.11
CA VAL A 72 -18.05 9.28 -0.95
C VAL A 72 -19.16 8.24 -0.82
N ALA A 73 -18.81 6.96 -0.65
CA ALA A 73 -19.79 5.88 -0.50
C ALA A 73 -20.71 6.10 0.71
N VAL A 74 -20.16 6.50 1.86
CA VAL A 74 -20.94 6.81 3.07
C VAL A 74 -21.85 8.01 2.84
N LEU A 75 -21.34 9.11 2.27
CA LEU A 75 -22.15 10.30 1.97
C LEU A 75 -23.29 9.99 1.01
N THR A 76 -23.02 9.24 -0.06
CA THR A 76 -24.04 8.80 -1.01
C THR A 76 -25.10 7.94 -0.31
N ALA A 77 -24.69 6.97 0.52
CA ALA A 77 -25.62 6.13 1.26
C ALA A 77 -26.51 6.96 2.21
N VAL A 78 -25.95 7.95 2.91
CA VAL A 78 -26.72 8.86 3.79
C VAL A 78 -27.70 9.71 2.98
N VAL A 79 -27.27 10.32 1.87
CA VAL A 79 -28.14 11.13 1.02
C VAL A 79 -29.29 10.30 0.47
N VAL A 80 -29.01 9.09 -0.01
CA VAL A 80 -30.02 8.12 -0.46
C VAL A 80 -30.98 7.80 0.67
N LEU A 81 -30.48 7.39 1.84
CA LEU A 81 -31.30 7.05 3.00
C LEU A 81 -32.25 8.19 3.41
N VAL A 82 -31.77 9.44 3.40
CA VAL A 82 -32.57 10.62 3.75
C VAL A 82 -33.57 10.98 2.67
N SER A 83 -33.22 10.80 1.40
CA SER A 83 -34.07 11.16 0.25
C SER A 83 -35.22 10.17 0.03
N PHE A 84 -35.03 8.91 0.41
CA PHE A 84 -36.06 7.86 0.35
C PHE A 84 -36.90 7.75 1.64
N ARG A 85 -36.76 8.71 2.56
CA ARG A 85 -37.48 8.76 3.83
C ARG A 85 -38.61 9.77 3.77
#